data_AF-A0A961G4W1-F1
#
_entry.id   AF-A0A961G4W1-F1
#
_cell.length_a   1.000
_cell.length_b   1.000
_cell.length_c   1.000
_cell.angle_alpha   90.00
_cell.angle_beta   90.00
_cell.angle_gamma   90.00
#
_symmetry.space_group_name_H-M   'P 1'
#
loop_
_entity.id
_entity.type
_entity.pdbx_description
1 polymer ?
#
loop_
_entity_poly.entity_id
_entity_poly.type
_entity_poly.pdbx_seq_one_letter_code
_entity_poly.pdbx_strand_id
1 'polypeptide(L)' 'TTRIPFEFPFGTTPVIHAGLTGFDLDQRDSARLKLLVTHIDPSGFDLTIRTWADTRVYSVEVSWMAIGF' A
#
# COMPACT_ATOMS: atom_id res chain seq x y z
N THR A 1 7.03 -1.61 5.49
CA THR A 1 5.83 -0.94 6.01
C THR A 1 6.18 0.51 6.19
N THR A 2 5.35 1.41 5.68
CA THR A 2 5.57 2.85 5.76
C THR A 2 4.28 3.51 6.21
N ARG A 3 4.38 4.43 7.18
CA ARG A 3 3.28 5.28 7.60
C ARG A 3 3.10 6.40 6.58
N ILE A 4 1.89 6.56 6.06
CA ILE A 4 1.51 7.64 5.15
C ILE A 4 0.67 8.64 5.93
N PRO A 5 1.19 9.85 6.22
CA PRO A 5 0.40 10.89 6.86
C PRO A 5 -0.57 11.53 5.85
N PHE A 6 -1.73 11.94 6.32
CA PHE A 6 -2.58 12.87 5.58
C PHE A 6 -2.07 14.29 5.78
N GLU A 7 -2.11 15.09 4.72
CA GLU A 7 -1.76 16.51 4.80
C GLU A 7 -2.70 17.27 5.76
N PHE A 8 -3.99 16.92 5.71
CA PHE A 8 -5.01 17.41 6.63
C PHE A 8 -5.66 16.21 7.33
N PRO A 9 -5.74 16.21 8.68
CA PRO A 9 -6.44 15.16 9.39
C PRO A 9 -7.94 15.13 9.05
N PHE A 10 -8.50 13.94 8.98
CA PHE A 10 -9.95 13.74 8.89
C PHE A 10 -10.61 13.97 10.26
N GLY A 11 -11.93 14.21 10.29
CA GLY A 11 -12.71 14.25 11.54
C GLY A 11 -12.93 12.86 12.13
N THR A 12 -13.00 11.84 11.28
CA THR A 12 -13.19 10.43 11.65
C THR A 12 -12.23 9.52 10.87
N THR A 13 -12.18 8.23 11.21
CA THR A 13 -11.33 7.29 10.46
C THR A 13 -11.83 7.16 9.02
N PRO A 14 -11.05 7.56 7.99
CA PRO A 14 -11.49 7.52 6.61
C PRO A 14 -11.49 6.09 6.05
N VAL A 15 -12.14 5.89 4.90
CA VAL A 15 -11.97 4.68 4.09
C VAL A 15 -10.79 4.88 3.14
N ILE A 16 -9.92 3.88 3.04
CA ILE A 16 -8.76 3.89 2.14
C ILE A 16 -8.95 2.89 1.01
N HIS A 17 -8.84 3.36 -0.23
CA HIS A 17 -8.66 2.53 -1.41
C HIS A 17 -7.20 2.59 -1.84
N ALA A 18 -6.54 1.44 -1.94
CA ALA A 18 -5.15 1.36 -2.41
C ALA A 18 -5.00 0.23 -3.43
N GLY A 19 -4.20 0.48 -4.47
CA GLY A 19 -4.00 -0.46 -5.56
C GLY A 19 -2.58 -0.41 -6.10
N LEU A 20 -2.09 -1.57 -6.55
CA LEU A 20 -0.86 -1.67 -7.33
C LEU A 20 -1.11 -0.99 -8.68
N THR A 21 -0.27 -0.04 -9.07
CA THR A 21 -0.33 0.64 -10.37
C THR A 21 0.77 0.22 -11.34
N GLY A 22 1.80 -0.45 -10.82
CA GLY A 22 2.89 -1.02 -11.61
C GLY A 22 3.76 -1.94 -10.75
N PHE A 23 4.45 -2.88 -11.39
CA PHE A 23 5.46 -3.71 -10.74
C PHE A 23 6.45 -4.25 -11.77
N ASP A 24 7.71 -4.41 -11.35
CA ASP A 24 8.76 -5.11 -12.07
C ASP A 24 9.30 -6.23 -11.18
N LEU A 25 9.16 -7.47 -11.65
CA LEU A 25 9.47 -8.71 -10.93
C LEU A 25 10.32 -9.62 -11.82
N ASP A 26 11.23 -10.39 -11.21
CA ASP A 26 11.97 -11.43 -11.94
C ASP A 26 10.99 -12.47 -12.49
N GLN A 27 11.06 -12.71 -13.80
CA GLN A 27 10.16 -13.60 -14.53
C GLN A 27 10.42 -15.10 -14.28
N ARG A 28 11.53 -15.47 -13.64
CA ARG A 28 11.93 -16.89 -13.44
C ARG A 28 11.08 -17.59 -12.38
N ASP A 29 10.58 -16.82 -11.42
CA ASP A 29 9.86 -17.29 -10.25
C ASP A 29 8.39 -16.80 -10.30
N SER A 30 7.46 -17.39 -9.53
CA SER A 30 6.06 -16.94 -9.61
C SER A 30 5.91 -15.51 -9.07
N ALA A 31 5.09 -14.70 -9.74
CA ALA A 31 4.78 -13.34 -9.31
C ALA A 31 3.86 -13.34 -8.07
N ARG A 32 4.38 -12.86 -6.93
CA ARG A 32 3.63 -12.79 -5.67
C ARG A 32 3.84 -11.43 -5.01
N LEU A 33 2.79 -10.61 -4.99
CA LEU A 33 2.76 -9.32 -4.31
C LEU A 33 1.51 -9.23 -3.44
N LYS A 34 1.66 -8.68 -2.25
CA LYS A 34 0.56 -8.35 -1.34
C LYS A 34 0.68 -6.90 -0.91
N LEU A 35 -0.35 -6.12 -1.20
CA LEU A 35 -0.56 -4.78 -0.68
C LEU A 35 -1.48 -4.88 0.54
N LEU A 36 -1.05 -4.31 1.67
CA LEU A 36 -1.86 -4.20 2.88
C LEU A 36 -1.95 -2.74 3.31
N VAL A 37 -3.17 -2.35 3.68
CA VAL A 37 -3.48 -1.10 4.37
C VAL A 37 -3.93 -1.45 5.78
N THR A 38 -3.26 -0.90 6.79
CA THR A 38 -3.54 -1.18 8.21
C THR A 38 -3.43 0.10 9.04
N HIS A 39 -3.86 0.04 10.31
CA HIS A 39 -3.74 1.15 11.28
C HIS A 39 -4.25 2.49 10.73
N ILE A 40 -5.44 2.48 10.11
CA ILE A 40 -6.07 3.68 9.60
C ILE A 40 -6.62 4.46 10.80
N ASP A 41 -6.24 5.73 10.89
CA ASP A 41 -6.79 6.69 11.85
C ASP A 41 -6.89 8.06 11.16
N PRO A 42 -7.45 9.09 11.81
CA PRO A 42 -7.70 10.37 11.14
C PRO A 42 -6.43 11.11 10.69
N SER A 43 -5.23 10.72 11.16
CA SER A 43 -3.95 11.35 10.79
C SER A 43 -3.21 10.63 9.66
N GLY A 44 -3.56 9.39 9.34
CA GLY A 44 -2.87 8.60 8.33
C GLY A 44 -3.20 7.11 8.38
N PHE A 45 -2.40 6.32 7.65
CA PHE A 45 -2.50 4.87 7.62
C PHE A 45 -1.14 4.22 7.33
N ASP A 46 -1.01 2.92 7.60
CA ASP A 46 0.18 2.15 7.25
C ASP A 46 -0.01 1.43 5.92
N LEU A 47 0.93 1.63 5.00
CA LEU A 47 1.00 0.93 3.72
C LEU A 47 2.14 -0.08 3.74
N THR A 48 1.83 -1.32 3.41
CA THR A 48 2.81 -2.41 3.39
C THR A 48 2.73 -3.17 2.08
N ILE A 49 3.86 -3.22 1.36
CA ILE A 49 4.06 -4.13 0.24
C ILE A 49 4.87 -5.32 0.75
N ARG A 50 4.41 -6.53 0.47
CA ARG A 50 5.09 -7.78 0.81
C ARG A 50 5.18 -8.68 -0.41
N THR A 51 6.24 -9.47 -0.44
CA THR A 51 6.42 -10.63 -1.32
C THR A 51 6.82 -11.84 -0.48
N TRP A 52 6.85 -13.03 -1.05
CA TRP A 52 7.25 -14.25 -0.34
C TRP A 52 7.80 -15.32 -1.29
N ALA A 53 8.40 -16.35 -0.68
CA ALA A 53 9.14 -17.41 -1.36
C ALA A 53 10.32 -16.83 -2.16
N ASP A 54 10.42 -17.21 -3.43
CA ASP A 54 11.51 -16.95 -4.36
C ASP A 54 11.33 -15.66 -5.18
N THR A 55 10.18 -15.00 -5.09
CA THR A 55 9.89 -13.78 -5.87
C THR A 55 10.91 -12.67 -5.60
N ARG A 56 11.56 -12.18 -6.67
CA ARG A 56 12.43 -11.01 -6.62
C ARG A 56 11.72 -9.79 -7.17
N VAL A 57 11.80 -8.69 -6.43
CA VAL A 57 11.11 -7.43 -6.75
C VAL A 57 12.15 -6.38 -7.13
N TYR A 58 12.03 -5.80 -8.32
CA TYR A 58 12.86 -4.67 -8.76
C TYR A 58 12.18 -3.34 -8.48
N SER A 59 10.87 -3.25 -8.75
CA SER A 59 10.06 -2.08 -8.43
C SER A 59 8.60 -2.46 -8.16
N VAL A 60 7.92 -1.64 -7.36
CA VAL A 60 6.46 -1.69 -7.17
C VAL A 60 5.96 -0.26 -7.02
N GLU A 61 4.89 0.05 -7.73
CA GLU A 61 4.19 1.32 -7.67
C GLU A 61 2.80 1.12 -7.08
N VAL A 62 2.41 2.05 -6.21
CA VAL A 62 1.13 2.02 -5.50
C VAL A 62 0.50 3.40 -5.57
N SER A 63 -0.77 3.45 -5.92
CA SER A 63 -1.61 4.63 -5.73
C SER A 63 -2.68 4.35 -4.69
N TRP A 64 -3.09 5.39 -3.98
CA TRP A 64 -4.11 5.31 -2.96
C TRP A 64 -4.97 6.56 -2.94
N MET A 65 -6.18 6.42 -2.40
CA MET A 65 -7.15 7.48 -2.17
C MET A 65 -7.81 7.28 -0.81
N ALA A 66 -7.93 8.37 -0.05
CA ALA A 66 -8.69 8.41 1.19
C ALA A 66 -10.02 9.16 0.97
N ILE A 67 -11.13 8.58 1.43
CA ILE A 67 -12.46 9.19 1.36
C ILE A 67 -13.06 9.19 2.76
N GLY A 68 -13.47 10.36 3.25
CA GLY A 68 -14.05 10.50 4.58
C GLY A 68 -14.30 11.95 4.94
N PHE A 69 -14.92 12.15 6.11
CA PHE A 69 -15.15 13.44 6.76
C PHE A 69 -14.24 13.58 7.98
#